data_AF-A0A2U4FF88-F1
#
_entry.id   AF-A0A2U4FF88-F1
#
_cell.length_a   1.000
_cell.length_b   1.000
_cell.length_c   1.000
_cell.angle_alpha   90.00
_cell.angle_beta   90.00
_cell.angle_gamma   90.00
#
_symmetry.space_group_name_H-M   'P 1'
#
loop_
_entity.id
_entity.type
_entity.pdbx_description
1 polymer ?
#
loop_
_entity_poly.entity_id
_entity_poly.type
_entity_poly.pdbx_seq_one_letter_code
_entity_poly.pdbx_strand_id
1 'polypeptide(L)'
;MKNTHLIFLLTISMFMMSCGGHFFNPRYYYNKSNVSSSSSQSLNTAPEKLPEQVDADEDPFKLPEEYNSPNYQFSADKFNNWLFKASFQSDKLPIYNFFDDSTRYWIPGGADWNGISAEYYDGKDGETYAQSGSMKVPIESLKVYRYVGNNPLYSSLGYLSGRMDRFRFYAINGKASIATLKQYLIAVDTYSKFIFAFGAITATDTVFGDEVPIAFEAVERHGDKDFYEYDPIGYVTENGSVILYDHYKTEFTSAPTSYMPKDHSFDKMAQPTPTGHGYSPYKPLNSSSTDPASPEDQKNFKDEINKIKDSHQSGFKYRDYSGYMVDGTSQIDLNLWKAGNYTGKSLKLYTYTFETASSGISTDAPNIKVVIDTYYNSGAQEIKTYKVKTITSKYKAIYENIADSGDTVIVSLVKVNNKDSISFDGTSLDPDFKDYEPIFTDRVAGATFFNSTKQNPYLLETKDVKYVFSSDGSTFTLTYKRKDYAWSDWADRTYIYTLARFDNNPDNHYRAVYEYDGAYYWVELSSSDNTIKSAHTGLTISGPGIDTLYEAYRETK
;
A
#
# COMPACT_ATOMS: atom_id res chain seq x y z
N MET A 1 8.09 58.77 -46.25
CA MET A 1 8.14 58.84 -44.77
C MET A 1 8.70 57.51 -44.27
N LYS A 2 10.03 57.47 -44.17
CA LYS A 2 10.86 56.43 -43.55
C LYS A 2 11.50 57.12 -42.34
N ASN A 3 11.67 56.39 -41.22
CA ASN A 3 12.42 56.74 -39.99
C ASN A 3 11.61 56.70 -38.69
N THR A 4 11.01 55.53 -38.37
CA THR A 4 10.60 55.24 -36.98
C THR A 4 10.91 53.80 -36.54
N HIS A 5 11.28 52.91 -37.47
CA HIS A 5 11.57 51.49 -37.16
C HIS A 5 13.04 51.20 -36.84
N LEU A 6 13.97 52.13 -37.08
CA LEU A 6 15.41 51.91 -36.83
C LEU A 6 15.83 52.25 -35.39
N ILE A 7 15.06 53.09 -34.68
CA ILE A 7 15.39 53.53 -33.31
C ILE A 7 14.86 52.55 -32.25
N PHE A 8 13.77 51.81 -32.54
CA PHE A 8 13.21 50.83 -31.61
C PHE A 8 13.98 49.50 -31.59
N LEU A 9 14.68 49.17 -32.67
CA LEU A 9 15.53 47.97 -32.78
C LEU A 9 16.91 48.13 -32.13
N LEU A 10 17.35 49.37 -31.86
CA LEU A 10 18.63 49.67 -31.21
C LEU A 10 18.55 49.67 -29.68
N THR A 11 17.37 49.87 -29.09
CA THR A 11 17.18 49.86 -27.62
C THR A 11 17.07 48.44 -27.04
N ILE A 12 16.76 47.43 -27.87
CA ILE A 12 16.65 46.02 -27.45
C ILE A 12 18.03 45.32 -27.49
N SER A 13 19.02 45.91 -28.15
CA SER A 13 20.36 45.33 -28.31
C SER A 13 21.34 45.66 -27.17
N MET A 14 20.95 46.44 -26.16
CA MET A 14 21.89 47.01 -25.17
C MET A 14 21.78 46.50 -23.73
N PHE A 15 21.00 45.44 -23.47
CA PHE A 15 20.96 44.79 -22.13
C PHE A 15 21.42 43.32 -22.12
N MET A 16 22.05 42.86 -23.19
CA MET A 16 22.73 41.55 -23.22
C MET A 16 24.25 41.73 -23.30
N MET A 17 24.88 42.38 -22.31
CA MET A 17 26.29 42.15 -21.91
C MET A 17 26.55 42.78 -20.54
N SER A 18 26.40 42.00 -19.47
CA SER A 18 27.16 42.19 -18.24
C SER A 18 27.24 40.87 -17.49
N CYS A 19 28.42 40.24 -17.57
CA CYS A 19 29.14 39.51 -16.53
C CYS A 19 28.36 38.51 -15.64
N GLY A 20 28.71 37.24 -15.53
CA GLY A 20 29.91 36.50 -15.90
C GLY A 20 29.76 35.07 -15.38
N GLY A 21 30.30 34.12 -16.13
CA GLY A 21 30.19 32.70 -15.82
C GLY A 21 31.00 32.28 -14.59
N HIS A 22 30.48 31.29 -13.87
CA HIS A 22 31.29 30.28 -13.21
C HIS A 22 30.63 28.92 -13.44
N PHE A 23 31.47 27.98 -13.87
CA PHE A 23 31.19 26.60 -14.27
C PHE A 23 30.35 25.81 -13.25
N PHE A 24 29.38 25.00 -13.71
CA PHE A 24 29.31 23.54 -13.45
C PHE A 24 28.21 22.80 -14.26
N ASN A 25 28.63 21.66 -14.81
CA ASN A 25 28.10 20.52 -15.59
C ASN A 25 26.56 20.24 -15.74
N PRO A 26 26.08 19.75 -16.92
CA PRO A 26 24.66 19.50 -17.22
C PRO A 26 24.28 18.02 -17.09
N ARG A 27 23.36 17.66 -16.18
CA ARG A 27 22.65 16.36 -16.27
C ARG A 27 21.34 16.21 -15.50
N TYR A 28 20.77 17.30 -14.99
CA TYR A 28 19.43 17.28 -14.42
C TYR A 28 18.65 18.44 -15.03
N TYR A 29 17.37 18.21 -15.38
CA TYR A 29 16.40 19.18 -15.87
C TYR A 29 16.33 19.45 -17.39
N TYR A 30 15.99 18.41 -18.15
CA TYR A 30 15.01 18.54 -19.25
C TYR A 30 13.92 17.50 -18.95
N ASN A 31 12.71 17.88 -18.55
CA ASN A 31 11.68 18.28 -19.50
C ASN A 31 10.77 19.36 -18.87
N LYS A 32 11.03 20.64 -19.18
CA LYS A 32 10.13 21.76 -18.89
C LYS A 32 9.73 22.35 -20.24
N SER A 33 8.59 21.91 -20.76
CA SER A 33 7.93 22.60 -21.87
C SER A 33 7.20 23.82 -21.32
N ASN A 34 7.58 24.99 -21.84
CA ASN A 34 6.90 26.25 -21.60
C ASN A 34 5.48 26.20 -22.16
N VAL A 35 4.47 26.40 -21.31
CA VAL A 35 3.14 26.86 -21.70
C VAL A 35 2.86 28.15 -20.94
N SER A 36 2.61 29.20 -21.70
CA SER A 36 2.31 30.56 -21.23
C SER A 36 0.91 30.66 -20.62
N SER A 37 0.90 31.08 -19.35
CA SER A 37 -0.11 31.93 -18.67
C SER A 37 -1.61 31.68 -18.88
N SER A 38 -2.16 30.81 -18.03
CA SER A 38 -3.25 31.17 -17.11
C SER A 38 -2.96 30.45 -15.79
N SER A 39 -2.85 31.17 -14.67
CA SER A 39 -2.48 30.62 -13.37
C SER A 39 -3.54 29.66 -12.82
N SER A 40 -3.48 28.39 -13.21
CA SER A 40 -4.02 27.28 -12.43
C SER A 40 -2.96 26.91 -11.40
N GLN A 41 -3.14 27.31 -10.14
CA GLN A 41 -2.40 26.67 -9.06
C GLN A 41 -2.73 25.18 -9.14
N SER A 42 -1.73 24.33 -9.36
CA SER A 42 -1.89 22.89 -9.28
C SER A 42 -2.39 22.53 -7.88
N LEU A 43 -3.48 21.78 -7.79
CA LEU A 43 -4.01 21.29 -6.52
C LEU A 43 -2.91 20.53 -5.76
N ASN A 44 -2.63 20.94 -4.52
CA ASN A 44 -1.66 20.24 -3.69
C ASN A 44 -2.31 19.00 -3.05
N THR A 45 -1.95 17.82 -3.54
CA THR A 45 -2.45 16.54 -3.01
C THR A 45 -1.43 15.84 -2.10
N ALA A 46 -0.25 16.42 -1.87
CA ALA A 46 0.79 15.79 -1.06
C ALA A 46 0.36 15.70 0.42
N PRO A 47 0.52 14.54 1.07
CA PRO A 47 0.10 14.37 2.46
C PRO A 47 1.05 15.15 3.39
N GLU A 48 0.53 15.64 4.52
CA GLU A 48 1.37 16.33 5.52
C GLU A 48 2.28 15.37 6.30
N LYS A 49 1.83 14.12 6.47
CA LYS A 49 2.58 13.02 7.09
C LYS A 49 2.28 11.70 6.37
N LEU A 50 3.22 10.76 6.44
CA LEU A 50 2.95 9.38 6.02
C LEU A 50 2.07 8.69 7.07
N PRO A 51 1.23 7.72 6.65
CA PRO A 51 0.37 6.98 7.56
C PRO A 51 1.20 6.15 8.54
N GLU A 52 0.79 6.14 9.80
CA GLU A 52 1.35 5.26 10.82
C GLU A 52 0.89 3.81 10.56
N GLN A 53 1.80 2.85 10.72
CA GLN A 53 1.43 1.43 10.65
C GLN A 53 0.50 1.09 11.81
N VAL A 54 -0.55 0.32 11.53
CA VAL A 54 -1.51 -0.15 12.53
C VAL A 54 -1.40 -1.67 12.62
N ASP A 55 -1.26 -2.17 13.84
CA ASP A 55 -1.22 -3.61 14.10
C ASP A 55 -2.50 -4.26 13.57
N ALA A 56 -2.36 -5.47 13.03
CA ALA A 56 -3.45 -6.08 12.27
C ALA A 56 -4.72 -6.34 13.09
N ASP A 57 -4.57 -6.47 14.41
CA ASP A 57 -5.67 -6.62 15.35
C ASP A 57 -6.32 -5.32 15.80
N GLU A 58 -5.71 -4.18 15.48
CA GLU A 58 -6.26 -2.85 15.70
C GLU A 58 -6.79 -2.21 14.40
N ASP A 59 -6.49 -2.83 13.26
CA ASP A 59 -6.85 -2.35 11.93
C ASP A 59 -8.28 -2.81 11.55
N PRO A 60 -9.27 -1.89 11.53
CA PRO A 60 -10.65 -2.24 11.21
C PRO A 60 -10.84 -2.79 9.79
N PHE A 61 -9.89 -2.55 8.88
CA PHE A 61 -9.93 -3.11 7.53
C PHE A 61 -9.58 -4.61 7.47
N LYS A 62 -8.96 -5.15 8.53
CA LYS A 62 -8.52 -6.54 8.61
C LYS A 62 -9.43 -7.41 9.48
N LEU A 63 -10.35 -6.82 10.23
CA LEU A 63 -11.27 -7.58 11.08
C LEU A 63 -12.23 -8.43 10.24
N PRO A 64 -12.66 -9.61 10.74
CA PRO A 64 -13.63 -10.49 10.08
C PRO A 64 -15.06 -9.95 10.22
N GLU A 65 -15.24 -8.66 10.03
CA GLU A 65 -16.53 -8.00 10.04
C GLU A 65 -17.20 -8.11 8.67
N GLU A 66 -18.52 -8.28 8.66
CA GLU A 66 -19.27 -8.48 7.41
C GLU A 66 -19.07 -7.31 6.44
N TYR A 67 -18.95 -6.08 6.93
CA TYR A 67 -18.72 -4.88 6.12
C TYR A 67 -17.37 -4.85 5.39
N ASN A 68 -16.43 -5.76 5.71
CA ASN A 68 -15.19 -5.96 4.96
C ASN A 68 -15.33 -6.98 3.83
N SER A 69 -16.53 -7.52 3.60
CA SER A 69 -16.81 -8.38 2.46
C SER A 69 -17.19 -7.57 1.21
N PRO A 70 -16.63 -7.88 0.03
CA PRO A 70 -17.10 -7.29 -1.24
C PRO A 70 -18.56 -7.64 -1.55
N ASN A 71 -19.12 -8.67 -0.91
CA ASN A 71 -20.50 -9.11 -1.09
C ASN A 71 -21.45 -8.66 0.04
N TYR A 72 -20.99 -7.80 0.97
CA TYR A 72 -21.83 -7.31 2.05
C TYR A 72 -23.03 -6.52 1.51
N GLN A 73 -24.24 -6.91 1.93
CA GLN A 73 -25.56 -6.46 1.41
C GLN A 73 -25.78 -6.83 -0.08
N PHE A 74 -24.85 -6.49 -0.95
CA PHE A 74 -24.83 -6.81 -2.37
C PHE A 74 -23.40 -6.76 -2.92
N SER A 75 -23.18 -7.35 -4.11
CA SER A 75 -21.86 -7.38 -4.75
C SER A 75 -21.33 -5.97 -5.09
N ALA A 76 -20.07 -5.73 -4.70
CA ALA A 76 -19.30 -4.53 -5.03
C ALA A 76 -19.14 -4.32 -6.55
N ASP A 77 -19.22 -5.38 -7.35
CA ASP A 77 -19.06 -5.31 -8.82
C ASP A 77 -20.11 -4.43 -9.50
N LYS A 78 -21.27 -4.22 -8.86
CA LYS A 78 -22.30 -3.30 -9.36
C LYS A 78 -21.76 -1.87 -9.57
N PHE A 79 -20.86 -1.41 -8.68
CA PHE A 79 -20.26 -0.08 -8.80
C PHE A 79 -19.35 0.08 -10.01
N ASN A 80 -18.90 -1.01 -10.64
CA ASN A 80 -18.07 -0.93 -11.84
C ASN A 80 -18.88 -0.42 -13.05
N ASN A 81 -20.17 -0.78 -13.13
CA ASN A 81 -21.05 -0.43 -14.25
C ASN A 81 -21.99 0.74 -13.94
N TRP A 82 -22.40 0.92 -12.68
CA TRP A 82 -23.28 2.02 -12.31
C TRP A 82 -22.70 3.38 -12.66
N LEU A 83 -23.54 4.19 -13.30
CA LEU A 83 -23.31 5.61 -13.49
C LEU A 83 -23.84 6.38 -12.28
N PHE A 84 -23.25 7.54 -12.02
CA PHE A 84 -23.56 8.37 -10.86
C PHE A 84 -24.10 9.72 -11.30
N LYS A 85 -25.17 10.19 -10.68
CA LYS A 85 -25.67 11.55 -10.90
C LYS A 85 -25.95 12.28 -9.59
N ALA A 86 -25.82 13.60 -9.64
CA ALA A 86 -26.10 14.49 -8.54
C ALA A 86 -27.04 15.62 -8.98
N SER A 87 -28.00 15.96 -8.13
CA SER A 87 -28.82 17.18 -8.23
C SER A 87 -28.80 17.90 -6.89
N PHE A 88 -29.25 19.15 -6.84
CA PHE A 88 -29.18 19.97 -5.63
C PHE A 88 -30.55 20.56 -5.29
N GLN A 89 -30.97 20.41 -4.04
CA GLN A 89 -32.22 20.98 -3.51
C GLN A 89 -32.10 22.49 -3.29
N SER A 90 -33.22 23.15 -2.95
CA SER A 90 -33.25 24.60 -2.71
C SER A 90 -32.40 25.02 -1.51
N ASP A 91 -32.30 24.15 -0.51
CA ASP A 91 -31.43 24.28 0.67
C ASP A 91 -30.00 23.77 0.41
N LYS A 92 -29.66 23.57 -0.87
CA LYS A 92 -28.38 23.06 -1.38
C LYS A 92 -28.08 21.60 -1.05
N LEU A 93 -28.93 20.91 -0.29
CA LEU A 93 -28.72 19.51 0.04
C LEU A 93 -28.63 18.66 -1.25
N PRO A 94 -27.55 17.91 -1.44
CA PRO A 94 -27.39 17.10 -2.64
C PRO A 94 -28.35 15.91 -2.65
N ILE A 95 -28.76 15.53 -3.86
CA ILE A 95 -29.51 14.32 -4.18
C ILE A 95 -28.58 13.48 -5.05
N TYR A 96 -28.12 12.37 -4.49
CA TYR A 96 -27.24 11.42 -5.17
C TYR A 96 -28.02 10.21 -5.65
N ASN A 97 -27.62 9.63 -6.78
CA ASN A 97 -28.19 8.38 -7.24
C ASN A 97 -27.23 7.63 -8.16
N PHE A 98 -27.17 6.32 -8.00
CA PHE A 98 -26.58 5.40 -8.96
C PHE A 98 -27.64 4.81 -9.88
N PHE A 99 -27.28 4.51 -11.11
CA PHE A 99 -28.20 3.92 -12.07
C PHE A 99 -27.46 3.11 -13.13
N ASP A 100 -28.13 2.11 -13.67
CA ASP A 100 -27.70 1.39 -14.86
C ASP A 100 -28.17 2.11 -16.13
N ASP A 101 -27.28 2.19 -17.13
CA ASP A 101 -27.61 2.69 -18.47
C ASP A 101 -26.85 1.84 -19.50
N SER A 102 -27.58 1.22 -20.43
CA SER A 102 -26.98 0.38 -21.48
C SER A 102 -26.36 1.21 -22.62
N THR A 103 -26.55 2.52 -22.63
CA THR A 103 -26.11 3.43 -23.69
C THR A 103 -24.89 4.27 -23.32
N ARG A 104 -24.52 4.32 -22.03
CA ARG A 104 -23.42 5.11 -21.51
C ARG A 104 -22.51 4.24 -20.65
N TYR A 105 -21.23 4.56 -20.63
CA TYR A 105 -20.22 3.82 -19.89
C TYR A 105 -19.13 4.78 -19.40
N TRP A 106 -18.39 4.34 -18.40
CA TRP A 106 -17.19 5.04 -17.92
C TRP A 106 -16.09 5.00 -18.97
N ILE A 107 -15.62 6.18 -19.38
CA ILE A 107 -14.54 6.36 -20.33
C ILE A 107 -13.23 6.53 -19.55
N PRO A 108 -12.24 5.63 -19.73
CA PRO A 108 -10.96 5.72 -19.03
C PRO A 108 -10.05 6.82 -19.62
N GLY A 109 -9.03 7.22 -18.86
CA GLY A 109 -7.97 8.13 -19.34
C GLY A 109 -8.38 9.59 -19.48
N GLY A 110 -9.48 10.00 -18.84
CA GLY A 110 -9.84 11.41 -18.72
C GLY A 110 -9.09 12.10 -17.59
N ALA A 111 -9.29 13.40 -17.49
CA ALA A 111 -8.86 14.19 -16.35
C ALA A 111 -9.94 15.21 -15.98
N ASP A 112 -10.02 15.54 -14.69
CA ASP A 112 -10.90 16.59 -14.21
C ASP A 112 -10.38 18.00 -14.55
N TRP A 113 -11.09 19.03 -14.10
CA TRP A 113 -10.71 20.42 -14.36
C TRP A 113 -9.41 20.86 -13.66
N ASN A 114 -8.87 20.05 -12.75
CA ASN A 114 -7.60 20.24 -12.07
C ASN A 114 -6.49 19.37 -12.68
N GLY A 115 -6.79 18.58 -13.72
CA GLY A 115 -5.83 17.68 -14.37
C GLY A 115 -5.62 16.35 -13.64
N ILE A 116 -6.50 15.99 -12.69
CA ILE A 116 -6.42 14.71 -11.96
C ILE A 116 -7.03 13.60 -12.81
N SER A 117 -6.27 12.52 -13.02
CA SER A 117 -6.68 11.36 -13.82
C SER A 117 -7.94 10.72 -13.24
N ALA A 118 -8.94 10.50 -14.09
CA ALA A 118 -10.23 9.95 -13.71
C ALA A 118 -10.85 9.16 -14.87
N GLU A 119 -11.80 8.30 -14.54
CA GLU A 119 -12.80 7.87 -15.50
C GLU A 119 -13.90 8.92 -15.56
N TYR A 120 -14.56 9.08 -16.70
CA TYR A 120 -15.66 10.02 -16.81
C TYR A 120 -16.76 9.52 -17.74
N TYR A 121 -17.94 10.14 -17.64
CA TYR A 121 -18.94 10.05 -18.70
C TYR A 121 -19.66 11.39 -18.86
N ASP A 122 -20.24 11.61 -20.03
CA ASP A 122 -21.03 12.80 -20.32
C ASP A 122 -22.52 12.55 -19.97
N GLY A 123 -23.04 13.35 -19.05
CA GLY A 123 -24.45 13.39 -18.66
C GLY A 123 -25.32 13.96 -19.78
N LYS A 124 -26.62 13.62 -19.76
CA LYS A 124 -27.58 14.19 -20.70
C LYS A 124 -28.19 15.45 -20.09
N ASP A 125 -28.31 16.51 -20.88
CA ASP A 125 -28.94 17.75 -20.44
C ASP A 125 -30.39 17.48 -19.97
N GLY A 126 -30.75 18.09 -18.84
CA GLY A 126 -32.07 17.91 -18.23
C GLY A 126 -32.22 16.71 -17.28
N GLU A 127 -31.24 15.81 -17.17
CA GLU A 127 -31.30 14.69 -16.21
C GLU A 127 -31.02 15.10 -14.76
N THR A 128 -30.32 16.20 -14.56
CA THR A 128 -29.93 16.74 -13.26
C THR A 128 -30.23 18.23 -13.18
N TYR A 129 -30.39 18.73 -11.97
CA TYR A 129 -30.77 20.13 -11.75
C TYR A 129 -30.17 20.69 -10.46
N ALA A 130 -30.05 22.00 -10.41
CA ALA A 130 -29.90 22.77 -9.18
C ALA A 130 -31.20 23.55 -8.93
N GLN A 131 -31.73 23.46 -7.72
CA GLN A 131 -32.93 24.18 -7.34
C GLN A 131 -32.56 25.48 -6.61
N SER A 132 -33.19 26.58 -7.00
CA SER A 132 -33.09 27.87 -6.32
C SER A 132 -34.50 28.43 -6.13
N GLY A 133 -34.93 28.54 -4.87
CA GLY A 133 -36.32 28.79 -4.52
C GLY A 133 -37.27 27.75 -5.14
N SER A 134 -38.28 28.21 -5.87
CA SER A 134 -39.27 27.37 -6.57
C SER A 134 -38.83 26.91 -7.96
N MET A 135 -37.68 27.36 -8.46
CA MET A 135 -37.21 27.10 -9.82
C MET A 135 -36.16 25.98 -9.85
N LYS A 136 -36.35 25.00 -10.74
CA LYS A 136 -35.35 23.99 -11.07
C LYS A 136 -34.59 24.40 -12.32
N VAL A 137 -33.28 24.57 -12.20
CA VAL A 137 -32.38 24.93 -13.30
C VAL A 137 -31.65 23.66 -13.73
N PRO A 138 -31.80 23.19 -14.98
CA PRO A 138 -31.03 22.05 -15.48
C PRO A 138 -29.52 22.28 -15.38
N ILE A 139 -28.77 21.22 -15.08
CA ILE A 139 -27.31 21.23 -15.21
C ILE A 139 -26.99 20.76 -16.63
N GLU A 140 -26.49 21.67 -17.45
CA GLU A 140 -26.12 21.44 -18.83
C GLU A 140 -24.64 21.09 -18.97
N SER A 141 -24.30 20.35 -20.04
CA SER A 141 -22.93 19.90 -20.35
C SER A 141 -22.27 19.19 -19.16
N LEU A 142 -23.05 18.42 -18.41
CA LEU A 142 -22.58 17.70 -17.23
C LEU A 142 -21.55 16.65 -17.64
N LYS A 143 -20.37 16.71 -17.04
CA LYS A 143 -19.41 15.62 -17.00
C LYS A 143 -19.28 15.11 -15.58
N VAL A 144 -19.41 13.81 -15.40
CA VAL A 144 -19.25 13.14 -14.10
C VAL A 144 -17.93 12.39 -14.11
N TYR A 145 -17.17 12.49 -13.04
CA TYR A 145 -15.89 11.82 -12.85
C TYR A 145 -15.99 10.77 -11.76
N ARG A 146 -15.33 9.64 -11.97
CA ARG A 146 -15.12 8.57 -10.99
C ARG A 146 -13.62 8.32 -10.84
N TYR A 147 -13.16 8.33 -9.60
CA TYR A 147 -11.79 7.99 -9.25
C TYR A 147 -11.79 6.64 -8.51
N VAL A 148 -11.16 5.65 -9.12
CA VAL A 148 -11.09 4.27 -8.61
C VAL A 148 -9.84 4.14 -7.75
N GLY A 149 -10.00 3.91 -6.46
CA GLY A 149 -8.87 3.71 -5.55
C GLY A 149 -7.96 4.92 -5.37
N ASN A 150 -8.43 6.12 -5.70
CA ASN A 150 -7.62 7.32 -5.69
C ASN A 150 -8.44 8.52 -5.20
N ASN A 151 -8.10 9.08 -4.04
CA ASN A 151 -8.70 10.32 -3.56
C ASN A 151 -8.15 11.47 -4.43
N PRO A 152 -8.98 12.22 -5.18
CA PRO A 152 -8.47 13.28 -6.05
C PRO A 152 -7.92 14.50 -5.29
N LEU A 153 -8.19 14.61 -3.99
CA LEU A 153 -7.72 15.71 -3.13
C LEU A 153 -6.52 15.32 -2.26
N TYR A 154 -6.20 14.03 -2.14
CA TYR A 154 -5.16 13.53 -1.23
C TYR A 154 -4.44 12.31 -1.81
N SER A 155 -3.10 12.35 -1.81
CA SER A 155 -2.28 11.29 -2.39
C SER A 155 -2.51 9.94 -1.70
N SER A 156 -2.46 8.86 -2.48
CA SER A 156 -2.49 7.49 -1.97
C SER A 156 -1.36 7.19 -0.99
N LEU A 157 -0.25 7.93 -1.03
CA LEU A 157 0.84 7.83 -0.06
C LEU A 157 0.43 8.24 1.37
N GLY A 158 -0.70 8.94 1.51
CA GLY A 158 -1.28 9.31 2.79
C GLY A 158 -2.06 8.17 3.47
N TYR A 159 -2.30 7.04 2.78
CA TYR A 159 -3.09 5.91 3.30
C TYR A 159 -2.27 4.62 3.35
N LEU A 160 -2.60 3.74 4.29
CA LEU A 160 -2.02 2.39 4.30
C LEU A 160 -2.42 1.61 3.04
N SER A 161 -1.49 0.76 2.57
CA SER A 161 -1.64 -0.01 1.34
C SER A 161 -2.93 -0.83 1.30
N GLY A 162 -3.61 -0.83 0.16
CA GLY A 162 -4.86 -1.58 -0.08
C GLY A 162 -6.13 -0.94 0.47
N ARG A 163 -6.05 0.07 1.36
CA ARG A 163 -7.26 0.72 1.93
C ARG A 163 -8.09 1.43 0.86
N MET A 164 -7.43 2.07 -0.10
CA MET A 164 -8.13 2.85 -1.13
C MET A 164 -8.86 1.99 -2.17
N ASP A 165 -8.45 0.75 -2.41
CA ASP A 165 -8.93 -0.09 -3.53
C ASP A 165 -10.46 -0.27 -3.55
N ARG A 166 -11.08 -0.27 -2.37
CA ARG A 166 -12.53 -0.39 -2.18
C ARG A 166 -13.32 0.90 -2.35
N PHE A 167 -12.66 2.07 -2.40
CA PHE A 167 -13.33 3.36 -2.53
C PHE A 167 -13.50 3.79 -3.98
N ARG A 168 -14.61 4.50 -4.22
CA ARG A 168 -14.91 5.24 -5.46
C ARG A 168 -15.24 6.67 -5.11
N PHE A 169 -14.48 7.63 -5.62
CA PHE A 169 -14.72 9.05 -5.39
C PHE A 169 -15.46 9.62 -6.60
N TYR A 170 -16.38 10.56 -6.36
CA TYR A 170 -17.21 11.15 -7.40
C TYR A 170 -17.12 12.68 -7.41
N ALA A 171 -17.02 13.24 -8.60
CA ALA A 171 -17.00 14.68 -8.84
C ALA A 171 -17.81 15.03 -10.09
N ILE A 172 -18.22 16.30 -10.22
CA ILE A 172 -18.95 16.80 -11.39
C ILE A 172 -18.36 18.10 -11.92
N ASN A 173 -18.47 18.29 -13.24
CA ASN A 173 -18.26 19.55 -13.93
C ASN A 173 -19.46 19.82 -14.84
N GLY A 174 -20.22 20.87 -14.58
CA GLY A 174 -21.37 21.23 -15.41
C GLY A 174 -21.74 22.70 -15.25
N LYS A 175 -22.81 23.12 -15.93
CA LYS A 175 -23.31 24.50 -15.85
C LYS A 175 -24.77 24.54 -15.45
N ALA A 176 -25.09 25.26 -14.39
CA ALA A 176 -26.48 25.58 -14.02
C ALA A 176 -26.72 27.06 -14.28
N SER A 177 -27.31 27.39 -15.43
CA SER A 177 -27.42 28.78 -15.93
C SER A 177 -26.02 29.43 -16.03
N ILE A 178 -25.77 30.53 -15.33
CA ILE A 178 -24.45 31.20 -15.31
C ILE A 178 -23.46 30.56 -14.32
N ALA A 179 -23.91 29.67 -13.42
CA ALA A 179 -23.07 29.02 -12.43
C ALA A 179 -22.28 27.87 -13.07
N THR A 180 -20.96 27.82 -12.89
CA THR A 180 -20.16 26.63 -13.21
C THR A 180 -20.05 25.78 -11.94
N LEU A 181 -20.49 24.53 -12.01
CA LEU A 181 -20.49 23.59 -10.91
C LEU A 181 -19.31 22.64 -11.06
N LYS A 182 -18.23 22.89 -10.33
CA LYS A 182 -17.00 22.07 -10.28
C LYS A 182 -16.85 21.51 -8.87
N GLN A 183 -17.57 20.43 -8.58
CA GLN A 183 -17.74 19.94 -7.21
C GLN A 183 -17.10 18.56 -7.03
N TYR A 184 -16.28 18.41 -5.99
CA TYR A 184 -16.00 17.12 -5.38
C TYR A 184 -17.16 16.79 -4.43
N LEU A 185 -17.73 15.58 -4.55
CA LEU A 185 -19.02 15.26 -3.92
C LEU A 185 -18.85 14.27 -2.78
N ILE A 186 -18.65 12.99 -3.10
CA ILE A 186 -18.67 11.90 -2.12
C ILE A 186 -17.63 10.83 -2.45
N ALA A 187 -17.18 10.13 -1.41
CA ALA A 187 -16.48 8.86 -1.50
C ALA A 187 -17.46 7.75 -1.11
N VAL A 188 -17.51 6.69 -1.89
CA VAL A 188 -18.33 5.51 -1.60
C VAL A 188 -17.41 4.33 -1.37
N ASP A 189 -17.57 3.68 -0.23
CA ASP A 189 -16.97 2.36 -0.01
C ASP A 189 -17.83 1.29 -0.66
N THR A 190 -17.27 0.59 -1.65
CA THR A 190 -18.00 -0.44 -2.41
C THR A 190 -18.30 -1.70 -1.60
N TYR A 191 -17.66 -1.87 -0.43
CA TYR A 191 -17.83 -3.04 0.44
C TYR A 191 -18.90 -2.77 1.51
N SER A 192 -18.69 -1.82 2.43
CA SER A 192 -19.67 -1.47 3.48
C SER A 192 -20.91 -0.75 2.93
N LYS A 193 -20.82 -0.23 1.70
CA LYS A 193 -21.84 0.59 1.02
C LYS A 193 -22.04 1.98 1.64
N PHE A 194 -21.21 2.36 2.62
CA PHE A 194 -21.26 3.68 3.22
C PHE A 194 -20.69 4.76 2.30
N ILE A 195 -21.16 5.98 2.56
CA ILE A 195 -20.79 7.20 1.87
C ILE A 195 -20.11 8.13 2.87
N PHE A 196 -18.99 8.70 2.45
CA PHE A 196 -18.17 9.61 3.24
C PHE A 196 -17.96 10.92 2.49
N ALA A 197 -17.86 12.02 3.25
CA ALA A 197 -17.38 13.28 2.73
C ALA A 197 -15.85 13.30 2.80
N PHE A 198 -15.19 13.62 1.68
CA PHE A 198 -13.72 13.62 1.59
C PHE A 198 -13.13 14.98 1.21
N GLY A 199 -13.97 15.94 0.81
CA GLY A 199 -13.57 17.29 0.44
C GLY A 199 -14.16 18.33 1.40
N ALA A 200 -13.29 19.14 1.98
CA ALA A 200 -13.64 20.35 2.72
C ALA A 200 -13.81 21.52 1.75
N ILE A 201 -14.86 22.33 1.91
CA ILE A 201 -15.07 23.52 1.09
C ILE A 201 -14.17 24.65 1.63
N THR A 202 -13.29 25.17 0.78
CA THR A 202 -12.31 26.21 1.16
C THR A 202 -12.56 27.57 0.51
N ALA A 203 -13.38 27.62 -0.55
CA ALA A 203 -13.84 28.87 -1.12
C ALA A 203 -15.22 28.73 -1.77
N THR A 204 -15.96 29.84 -1.79
CA THR A 204 -17.26 29.98 -2.45
C THR A 204 -17.24 31.15 -3.43
N ASP A 205 -18.19 31.14 -4.37
CA ASP A 205 -18.54 32.29 -5.20
C ASP A 205 -20.04 32.57 -5.09
N THR A 206 -20.45 33.83 -5.27
CA THR A 206 -21.86 34.22 -5.23
C THR A 206 -22.45 34.18 -6.62
N VAL A 207 -23.43 33.32 -6.84
CA VAL A 207 -24.18 33.22 -8.09
C VAL A 207 -25.66 33.47 -7.83
N PHE A 208 -26.20 34.54 -8.41
CA PHE A 208 -27.60 34.97 -8.20
C PHE A 208 -28.00 35.11 -6.72
N GLY A 209 -27.07 35.50 -5.85
CA GLY A 209 -27.31 35.67 -4.41
C GLY A 209 -27.18 34.39 -3.59
N ASP A 210 -26.95 33.24 -4.23
CA ASP A 210 -26.60 31.99 -3.56
C ASP A 210 -25.08 31.81 -3.54
N GLU A 211 -24.53 31.41 -2.40
CA GLU A 211 -23.14 30.97 -2.33
C GLU A 211 -22.99 29.54 -2.87
N VAL A 212 -22.02 29.34 -3.76
CA VAL A 212 -21.72 28.07 -4.40
C VAL A 212 -20.25 27.72 -4.13
N PRO A 213 -19.94 26.51 -3.65
CA PRO A 213 -18.55 26.07 -3.49
C PRO A 213 -17.79 26.11 -4.82
N ILE A 214 -16.54 26.59 -4.79
CA ILE A 214 -15.65 26.67 -5.96
C ILE A 214 -14.26 26.09 -5.72
N ALA A 215 -13.87 25.84 -4.46
CA ALA A 215 -12.58 25.24 -4.12
C ALA A 215 -12.74 24.23 -2.98
N PHE A 216 -11.92 23.19 -3.04
CA PHE A 216 -11.93 22.08 -2.10
C PHE A 216 -10.51 21.68 -1.73
N GLU A 217 -10.34 21.26 -0.49
CA GLU A 217 -9.15 20.58 0.01
C GLU A 217 -9.56 19.26 0.65
N ALA A 218 -8.61 18.33 0.82
CA ALA A 218 -8.89 17.08 1.50
C ALA A 218 -9.26 17.33 2.98
N VAL A 219 -10.24 16.60 3.50
CA VAL A 219 -10.66 16.75 4.92
C VAL A 219 -9.52 16.46 5.89
N GLU A 220 -8.57 15.61 5.49
CA GLU A 220 -7.33 15.30 6.22
C GLU A 220 -6.50 16.55 6.55
N ARG A 221 -6.55 17.60 5.71
CA ARG A 221 -5.81 18.86 5.96
C ARG A 221 -6.44 19.74 7.04
N HIS A 222 -7.67 19.44 7.41
CA HIS A 222 -8.47 20.23 8.34
C HIS A 222 -8.85 19.46 9.60
N GLY A 223 -8.38 18.21 9.71
CA GLY A 223 -8.72 17.29 10.77
C GLY A 223 -7.56 16.39 11.16
N ASP A 224 -7.80 15.51 12.12
CA ASP A 224 -6.83 14.55 12.66
C ASP A 224 -7.09 13.11 12.19
N LYS A 225 -8.03 12.94 11.26
CA LYS A 225 -8.60 11.65 10.84
C LYS A 225 -8.63 11.53 9.32
N ASP A 226 -8.49 10.30 8.85
CA ASP A 226 -8.75 10.00 7.44
C ASP A 226 -10.25 10.16 7.13
N PHE A 227 -10.60 10.52 5.89
CA PHE A 227 -12.00 10.80 5.52
C PHE A 227 -13.00 9.69 5.89
N TYR A 228 -12.54 8.43 5.87
CA TYR A 228 -13.35 7.26 6.17
C TYR A 228 -13.47 6.97 7.68
N GLU A 229 -12.72 7.63 8.54
CA GLU A 229 -12.81 7.46 10.00
C GLU A 229 -13.90 8.35 10.62
N TYR A 230 -14.32 9.41 9.90
CA TYR A 230 -15.50 10.20 10.25
C TYR A 230 -16.80 9.44 10.02
N ASP A 231 -17.87 9.86 10.70
CA ASP A 231 -19.16 9.21 10.61
C ASP A 231 -19.70 9.22 9.17
N PRO A 232 -20.20 8.09 8.65
CA PRO A 232 -20.78 8.03 7.32
C PRO A 232 -21.94 9.01 7.17
N ILE A 233 -22.02 9.69 6.02
CA ILE A 233 -23.10 10.63 5.72
C ILE A 233 -24.36 9.93 5.15
N GLY A 234 -24.21 8.68 4.73
CA GLY A 234 -25.27 7.87 4.14
C GLY A 234 -24.78 6.52 3.65
N TYR A 235 -25.63 5.82 2.90
CA TYR A 235 -25.32 4.54 2.29
C TYR A 235 -26.02 4.37 0.93
N VAL A 236 -25.53 3.40 0.15
CA VAL A 236 -26.09 3.02 -1.15
C VAL A 236 -26.88 1.71 -1.02
N THR A 237 -28.07 1.65 -1.61
CA THR A 237 -28.89 0.44 -1.67
C THR A 237 -28.61 -0.37 -2.94
N GLU A 238 -29.06 -1.63 -2.96
CA GLU A 238 -28.80 -2.57 -4.07
C GLU A 238 -29.35 -2.10 -5.44
N ASN A 239 -30.37 -1.24 -5.45
CA ASN A 239 -30.95 -0.65 -6.66
C ASN A 239 -30.30 0.68 -7.08
N GLY A 240 -29.23 1.11 -6.40
CA GLY A 240 -28.50 2.33 -6.69
C GLY A 240 -29.04 3.59 -6.00
N SER A 241 -30.14 3.50 -5.21
CA SER A 241 -30.59 4.66 -4.43
C SER A 241 -29.56 5.03 -3.36
N VAL A 242 -29.40 6.33 -3.12
CA VAL A 242 -28.58 6.85 -2.02
C VAL A 242 -29.50 7.35 -0.91
N ILE A 243 -29.25 6.86 0.31
CA ILE A 243 -29.96 7.29 1.51
C ILE A 243 -28.98 8.05 2.41
N LEU A 244 -29.23 9.34 2.58
CA LEU A 244 -28.46 10.19 3.49
C LEU A 244 -29.05 10.13 4.90
N TYR A 245 -28.19 10.12 5.92
CA TYR A 245 -28.62 10.15 7.32
C TYR A 245 -29.08 11.53 7.75
N ASP A 246 -29.97 11.58 8.75
CA ASP A 246 -30.59 12.83 9.18
C ASP A 246 -29.62 13.81 9.87
N HIS A 247 -28.57 13.31 10.55
CA HIS A 247 -27.52 14.16 11.11
C HIS A 247 -26.83 14.96 9.99
N TYR A 248 -26.39 14.29 8.92
CA TYR A 248 -25.80 14.92 7.75
C TYR A 248 -26.74 15.94 7.11
N LYS A 249 -28.01 15.58 6.87
CA LYS A 249 -28.98 16.52 6.28
C LYS A 249 -29.12 17.80 7.09
N THR A 250 -29.23 17.65 8.42
CA THR A 250 -29.39 18.78 9.35
C THR A 250 -28.15 19.66 9.36
N GLU A 251 -26.97 19.05 9.46
CA GLU A 251 -25.71 19.79 9.53
C GLU A 251 -25.35 20.46 8.20
N PHE A 252 -25.51 19.75 7.09
CA PHE A 252 -25.21 20.27 5.77
C PHE A 252 -26.12 21.46 5.44
N THR A 253 -27.43 21.35 5.67
CA THR A 253 -28.37 22.45 5.40
C THR A 253 -28.17 23.65 6.33
N SER A 254 -27.60 23.44 7.53
CA SER A 254 -27.24 24.52 8.44
C SER A 254 -26.01 25.32 7.97
N ALA A 255 -25.11 24.69 7.20
CA ALA A 255 -23.85 25.27 6.76
C ALA A 255 -23.40 24.69 5.39
N PRO A 256 -24.17 24.91 4.30
CA PRO A 256 -23.98 24.22 3.02
C PRO A 256 -22.67 24.57 2.30
N THR A 257 -22.02 25.66 2.73
CA THR A 257 -20.78 26.18 2.15
C THR A 257 -19.55 25.97 3.01
N SER A 258 -19.70 25.38 4.20
CA SER A 258 -18.60 25.13 5.13
C SER A 258 -18.77 23.80 5.87
N TYR A 259 -19.51 22.86 5.28
CA TYR A 259 -19.70 21.54 5.86
C TYR A 259 -18.35 20.82 6.01
N MET A 260 -18.16 20.18 7.16
CA MET A 260 -17.04 19.31 7.49
C MET A 260 -17.60 18.05 8.16
N PRO A 261 -17.15 16.84 7.79
CA PRO A 261 -17.53 15.63 8.49
C PRO A 261 -17.05 15.64 9.96
N LYS A 262 -17.76 14.89 10.81
CA LYS A 262 -17.51 14.85 12.26
C LYS A 262 -17.55 13.42 12.78
N ASP A 263 -16.87 13.21 13.91
CA ASP A 263 -17.10 12.07 14.81
C ASP A 263 -18.05 12.55 15.90
N HIS A 264 -19.32 12.18 15.81
CA HIS A 264 -20.35 12.57 16.78
C HIS A 264 -20.23 11.81 18.10
N SER A 265 -19.23 10.93 18.24
CA SER A 265 -19.09 10.03 19.39
C SER A 265 -20.35 9.20 19.61
N PHE A 266 -20.98 8.74 18.53
CA PHE A 266 -22.12 7.82 18.63
C PHE A 266 -21.72 6.57 19.43
N ASP A 267 -22.68 5.99 20.16
CA ASP A 267 -22.44 4.79 20.97
C ASP A 267 -22.40 3.50 20.12
N LYS A 268 -22.84 3.57 18.86
CA LYS A 268 -23.04 2.42 17.98
C LYS A 268 -22.46 2.69 16.60
N MET A 269 -21.96 1.62 15.98
CA MET A 269 -21.47 1.64 14.61
C MET A 269 -22.63 1.90 13.65
N ALA A 270 -22.37 2.64 12.57
CA ALA A 270 -23.35 2.86 11.52
C ALA A 270 -23.83 1.53 10.91
N GLN A 271 -25.09 1.50 10.46
CA GLN A 271 -25.72 0.38 9.77
C GLN A 271 -26.44 0.89 8.51
N PRO A 272 -26.39 0.19 7.36
CA PRO A 272 -26.97 0.65 6.08
C PRO A 272 -28.51 0.55 6.07
N THR A 273 -29.15 1.28 6.99
CA THR A 273 -30.59 1.41 7.18
C THR A 273 -30.93 2.87 7.47
N PRO A 274 -32.15 3.37 7.20
CA PRO A 274 -32.44 4.80 7.33
C PRO A 274 -32.22 5.39 8.73
N THR A 275 -32.42 4.58 9.78
CA THR A 275 -32.22 4.97 11.19
C THR A 275 -30.87 4.52 11.76
N GLY A 276 -30.03 3.88 10.95
CA GLY A 276 -28.76 3.29 11.37
C GLY A 276 -27.58 4.27 11.35
N HIS A 277 -27.79 5.55 11.66
CA HIS A 277 -26.65 6.46 11.83
C HIS A 277 -25.80 5.98 13.01
N GLY A 278 -24.48 6.22 12.94
CA GLY A 278 -23.55 5.75 13.94
C GLY A 278 -22.12 6.10 13.56
N TYR A 279 -21.17 5.66 14.38
CA TYR A 279 -19.75 5.90 14.10
C TYR A 279 -19.25 5.07 12.92
N SER A 280 -18.17 5.52 12.28
CA SER A 280 -17.57 4.81 11.15
C SER A 280 -17.11 3.40 11.52
N PRO A 281 -17.39 2.37 10.69
CA PRO A 281 -16.78 1.05 10.86
C PRO A 281 -15.24 1.08 10.80
N TYR A 282 -14.63 2.16 10.26
CA TYR A 282 -13.18 2.30 10.14
C TYR A 282 -12.55 3.17 11.23
N LYS A 283 -13.30 3.53 12.27
CA LYS A 283 -12.71 4.14 13.46
C LYS A 283 -11.66 3.19 14.04
N PRO A 284 -10.39 3.62 14.23
CA PRO A 284 -9.35 2.76 14.78
C PRO A 284 -9.79 2.13 16.10
N LEU A 285 -9.46 0.85 16.29
CA LEU A 285 -9.78 0.16 17.53
C LEU A 285 -8.80 0.58 18.62
N ASN A 286 -9.30 1.12 19.73
CA ASN A 286 -8.51 1.25 20.96
C ASN A 286 -8.54 -0.09 21.71
N SER A 287 -7.53 -0.96 21.52
CA SER A 287 -7.61 -2.34 22.01
C SER A 287 -6.56 -2.71 23.07
N SER A 288 -6.45 -1.89 24.12
CA SER A 288 -5.62 -2.18 25.30
C SER A 288 -6.38 -2.82 26.48
N SER A 289 -7.66 -3.17 26.32
CA SER A 289 -8.40 -3.84 27.38
C SER A 289 -7.84 -5.23 27.66
N THR A 290 -7.49 -5.48 28.93
CA THR A 290 -7.14 -6.80 29.46
C THR A 290 -8.33 -7.49 30.14
N ASP A 291 -9.47 -6.80 30.23
CA ASP A 291 -10.65 -7.30 30.92
C ASP A 291 -11.38 -8.37 30.07
N PRO A 292 -12.02 -9.37 30.69
CA PRO A 292 -12.79 -10.36 29.97
C PRO A 292 -13.97 -9.75 29.20
N ALA A 293 -14.16 -10.19 27.96
CA ALA A 293 -15.30 -9.83 27.13
C ALA A 293 -16.63 -10.38 27.68
N SER A 294 -17.75 -9.93 27.10
CA SER A 294 -19.07 -10.51 27.39
C SER A 294 -19.11 -12.02 27.07
N PRO A 295 -19.96 -12.83 27.72
CA PRO A 295 -20.07 -14.27 27.41
C PRO A 295 -20.38 -14.58 25.94
N GLU A 296 -21.13 -13.69 25.28
CA GLU A 296 -21.45 -13.79 23.85
C GLU A 296 -20.21 -13.58 22.98
N ASP A 297 -19.43 -12.53 23.26
CA ASP A 297 -18.17 -12.27 22.55
C ASP A 297 -17.14 -13.38 22.77
N GLN A 298 -17.05 -13.89 24.00
CA GLN A 298 -16.18 -15.04 24.29
C GLN A 298 -16.58 -16.27 23.49
N LYS A 299 -17.88 -16.52 23.34
CA LYS A 299 -18.40 -17.62 22.53
C LYS A 299 -18.07 -17.41 21.04
N ASN A 300 -18.30 -16.21 20.52
CA ASN A 300 -18.00 -15.86 19.12
C ASN A 300 -16.53 -16.08 18.79
N PHE A 301 -15.62 -15.61 19.65
CA PHE A 301 -14.19 -15.84 19.48
C PHE A 301 -13.85 -17.34 19.40
N LYS A 302 -14.38 -18.13 20.35
CA LYS A 302 -14.16 -19.58 20.42
C LYS A 302 -14.69 -20.32 19.18
N ASP A 303 -15.86 -19.94 18.68
CA ASP A 303 -16.46 -20.58 17.50
C ASP A 303 -15.62 -20.27 16.24
N GLU A 304 -15.27 -19.01 16.01
CA GLU A 304 -14.52 -18.60 14.82
C GLU A 304 -13.08 -19.12 14.81
N ILE A 305 -12.38 -19.12 15.95
CA ILE A 305 -11.02 -19.67 16.00
C ILE A 305 -11.02 -21.19 15.74
N ASN A 306 -12.05 -21.91 16.17
CA ASN A 306 -12.19 -23.34 15.87
C ASN A 306 -12.52 -23.57 14.39
N LYS A 307 -13.33 -22.72 13.77
CA LYS A 307 -13.56 -22.73 12.31
C LYS A 307 -12.26 -22.48 11.54
N ILE A 308 -11.42 -21.55 11.97
CA ILE A 308 -10.11 -21.30 11.37
C ILE A 308 -9.21 -22.53 11.50
N LYS A 309 -9.14 -23.12 12.70
CA LYS A 309 -8.41 -24.37 12.95
C LYS A 309 -8.86 -25.49 12.02
N ASP A 310 -10.16 -25.70 11.89
CA ASP A 310 -10.73 -26.78 11.08
C ASP A 310 -10.47 -26.56 9.58
N SER A 311 -10.45 -25.30 9.15
CA SER A 311 -10.12 -24.91 7.76
C SER A 311 -8.62 -24.96 7.46
N HIS A 312 -7.76 -24.84 8.47
CA HIS A 312 -6.30 -24.80 8.36
C HIS A 312 -5.64 -25.86 9.25
N GLN A 313 -5.97 -27.13 9.02
CA GLN A 313 -5.50 -28.26 9.84
C GLN A 313 -3.96 -28.40 9.90
N SER A 314 -3.27 -27.98 8.85
CA SER A 314 -1.80 -27.95 8.79
C SER A 314 -1.18 -26.80 9.58
N GLY A 315 -2.00 -25.88 10.09
CA GLY A 315 -1.56 -24.65 10.71
C GLY A 315 -1.11 -23.58 9.70
N PHE A 316 -0.38 -22.60 10.20
CA PHE A 316 0.19 -21.49 9.43
C PHE A 316 1.70 -21.52 9.46
N LYS A 317 2.32 -20.86 8.47
CA LYS A 317 3.76 -20.62 8.44
C LYS A 317 4.02 -19.14 8.21
N TYR A 318 5.15 -18.67 8.74
CA TYR A 318 5.60 -17.31 8.54
C TYR A 318 7.12 -17.24 8.53
N ARG A 319 7.66 -16.44 7.61
CA ARG A 319 9.06 -16.00 7.58
C ARG A 319 9.05 -14.52 7.22
N ASP A 320 9.85 -13.74 7.93
CA ASP A 320 9.94 -12.32 7.69
C ASP A 320 10.79 -12.03 6.44
N TYR A 321 10.09 -11.72 5.34
CA TYR A 321 10.66 -11.29 4.07
C TYR A 321 10.67 -9.75 3.90
N SER A 322 10.52 -8.97 4.98
CA SER A 322 10.45 -7.50 4.88
C SER A 322 11.69 -6.86 4.23
N GLY A 323 12.85 -7.52 4.31
CA GLY A 323 14.07 -7.11 3.61
C GLY A 323 14.14 -7.53 2.14
N TYR A 324 13.22 -8.36 1.65
CA TYR A 324 13.21 -8.83 0.28
C TYR A 324 12.40 -7.88 -0.60
N MET A 325 13.10 -7.11 -1.42
CA MET A 325 12.47 -6.18 -2.34
C MET A 325 12.24 -6.85 -3.70
N VAL A 326 10.98 -7.10 -4.05
CA VAL A 326 10.58 -7.57 -5.38
C VAL A 326 10.25 -6.36 -6.25
N ASP A 327 11.23 -5.49 -6.48
CA ASP A 327 11.14 -4.50 -7.53
C ASP A 327 11.89 -5.02 -8.77
N GLY A 328 11.18 -5.11 -9.90
CA GLY A 328 11.75 -5.66 -11.12
C GLY A 328 13.01 -4.90 -11.55
N THR A 329 14.15 -5.56 -11.70
CA THR A 329 15.44 -5.07 -12.26
C THR A 329 16.06 -3.77 -11.68
N SER A 330 15.34 -3.02 -10.85
CA SER A 330 15.78 -1.76 -10.25
C SER A 330 16.82 -1.99 -9.17
N GLN A 331 17.63 -0.95 -8.91
CA GLN A 331 18.65 -0.98 -7.86
C GLN A 331 18.01 -0.63 -6.51
N ILE A 332 18.37 -1.39 -5.47
CA ILE A 332 17.92 -1.11 -4.11
C ILE A 332 18.62 0.13 -3.56
N ASP A 333 17.92 0.92 -2.75
CA ASP A 333 18.58 1.89 -1.87
C ASP A 333 19.18 1.14 -0.67
N LEU A 334 20.48 0.85 -0.77
CA LEU A 334 21.16 0.07 0.25
C LEU A 334 21.24 0.80 1.60
N ASN A 335 21.23 2.14 1.62
CA ASN A 335 21.25 2.88 2.87
C ASN A 335 19.90 2.74 3.58
N LEU A 336 18.79 2.86 2.83
CA LEU A 336 17.46 2.62 3.35
C LEU A 336 17.30 1.16 3.83
N TRP A 337 17.78 0.20 3.04
CA TRP A 337 17.72 -1.21 3.40
C TRP A 337 18.49 -1.50 4.70
N LYS A 338 19.70 -0.96 4.85
CA LYS A 338 20.50 -1.08 6.08
C LYS A 338 19.84 -0.39 7.27
N ALA A 339 19.24 0.78 7.05
CA ALA A 339 18.50 1.51 8.09
C ALA A 339 17.28 0.73 8.61
N GLY A 340 16.66 -0.11 7.76
CA GLY A 340 15.56 -0.99 8.14
C GLY A 340 15.95 -2.22 8.99
N ASN A 341 17.26 -2.46 9.17
CA ASN A 341 17.81 -3.56 9.97
C ASN A 341 17.21 -4.93 9.61
N TYR A 342 17.11 -5.22 8.32
CA TYR A 342 16.47 -6.44 7.82
C TYR A 342 17.32 -7.71 7.92
N THR A 343 18.62 -7.55 8.17
CA THR A 343 19.57 -8.66 8.27
C THR A 343 19.13 -9.73 9.26
N GLY A 344 19.12 -10.97 8.80
CA GLY A 344 18.85 -12.16 9.61
C GLY A 344 17.37 -12.41 9.92
N LYS A 345 16.47 -11.50 9.54
CA LYS A 345 15.03 -11.64 9.82
C LYS A 345 14.43 -12.85 9.12
N SER A 346 14.93 -13.22 7.94
CA SER A 346 14.44 -14.38 7.21
C SER A 346 15.02 -15.70 7.72
N LEU A 347 15.96 -15.72 8.67
CA LEU A 347 16.58 -16.98 9.12
C LEU A 347 15.63 -17.88 9.93
N LYS A 348 14.55 -17.33 10.48
CA LYS A 348 13.60 -18.09 11.30
C LYS A 348 12.33 -18.41 10.52
N LEU A 349 11.95 -19.68 10.51
CA LEU A 349 10.62 -20.12 10.09
C LEU A 349 9.78 -20.37 11.33
N TYR A 350 8.63 -19.72 11.39
CA TYR A 350 7.63 -19.93 12.43
C TYR A 350 6.55 -20.84 11.87
N THR A 351 6.24 -21.92 12.57
CA THR A 351 5.12 -22.81 12.25
C THR A 351 4.13 -22.79 13.41
N TYR A 352 2.88 -22.43 13.13
CA TYR A 352 1.81 -22.28 14.12
C TYR A 352 0.81 -23.40 13.91
N THR A 353 0.67 -24.31 14.87
CA THR A 353 -0.30 -25.42 14.80
C THR A 353 -1.30 -25.32 15.94
N PHE A 354 -2.57 -25.58 15.63
CA PHE A 354 -3.62 -25.65 16.63
C PHE A 354 -3.64 -27.01 17.31
N GLU A 355 -3.58 -27.02 18.64
CA GLU A 355 -3.69 -28.21 19.47
C GLU A 355 -5.02 -28.18 20.24
N THR A 356 -5.74 -29.30 20.26
CA THR A 356 -7.00 -29.39 21.00
C THR A 356 -6.72 -29.30 22.50
N ALA A 357 -7.45 -28.42 23.21
CA ALA A 357 -7.26 -28.21 24.65
C ALA A 357 -7.57 -29.47 25.50
N SER A 358 -8.32 -30.44 24.96
CA SER A 358 -8.62 -31.74 25.57
C SER A 358 -9.04 -32.77 24.49
N SER A 359 -8.92 -34.06 24.80
CA SER A 359 -9.29 -35.15 23.86
C SER A 359 -10.81 -35.21 23.66
N GLY A 360 -11.32 -34.77 22.50
CA GLY A 360 -12.74 -34.78 22.13
C GLY A 360 -13.14 -33.60 21.24
N ILE A 361 -14.43 -33.46 20.92
CA ILE A 361 -14.99 -32.21 20.36
C ILE A 361 -15.02 -31.20 21.52
N SER A 362 -14.08 -30.27 21.52
CA SER A 362 -14.00 -29.19 22.51
C SER A 362 -14.56 -27.91 21.90
N THR A 363 -15.45 -27.22 22.64
CA THR A 363 -15.95 -25.88 22.30
C THR A 363 -15.05 -24.76 22.84
N ASP A 364 -13.92 -25.11 23.46
CA ASP A 364 -12.94 -24.14 23.91
C ASP A 364 -12.01 -23.72 22.78
N ALA A 365 -11.42 -22.54 22.93
CA ALA A 365 -10.40 -22.07 22.00
C ALA A 365 -9.19 -23.03 22.05
N PRO A 366 -8.61 -23.37 20.89
CA PRO A 366 -7.48 -24.27 20.82
C PRO A 366 -6.23 -23.64 21.43
N ASN A 367 -5.32 -24.48 21.89
CA ASN A 367 -3.95 -24.06 22.17
C ASN A 367 -3.23 -23.81 20.83
N ILE A 368 -2.26 -22.92 20.83
CA ILE A 368 -1.43 -22.63 19.66
C ILE A 368 0.00 -23.03 20.00
N LYS A 369 0.51 -24.04 19.30
CA LYS A 369 1.90 -24.43 19.35
C LYS A 369 2.67 -23.69 18.26
N VAL A 370 3.74 -23.02 18.66
CA VAL A 370 4.68 -22.33 17.78
C VAL A 370 5.99 -23.10 17.78
N VAL A 371 6.42 -23.55 16.61
CA VAL A 371 7.73 -24.14 16.38
C VAL A 371 8.57 -23.14 15.60
N ILE A 372 9.74 -22.80 16.13
CA ILE A 372 10.67 -21.86 15.49
C ILE A 372 11.89 -22.65 15.02
N ASP A 373 11.99 -22.80 13.70
CA ASP A 373 13.12 -23.40 13.03
C ASP A 373 14.11 -22.31 12.61
N THR A 374 15.30 -22.31 13.21
CA THR A 374 16.37 -21.39 12.82
C THR A 374 17.26 -22.05 11.78
N TYR A 375 17.38 -21.44 10.61
CA TYR A 375 18.24 -21.90 9.54
C TYR A 375 19.70 -22.06 10.02
N TYR A 376 20.37 -23.15 9.60
CA TYR A 376 21.68 -23.62 10.09
C TYR A 376 21.80 -24.08 11.54
N ASN A 377 20.74 -24.02 12.35
CA ASN A 377 20.80 -24.50 13.72
C ASN A 377 19.94 -25.76 13.90
N SER A 378 20.54 -26.92 13.61
CA SER A 378 19.89 -28.22 13.78
C SER A 378 19.78 -28.66 15.26
N GLY A 379 20.28 -27.88 16.22
CA GLY A 379 20.50 -28.31 17.60
C GLY A 379 19.38 -27.98 18.60
N ALA A 380 18.50 -27.04 18.30
CA ALA A 380 17.37 -26.72 19.19
C ALA A 380 16.25 -26.02 18.41
N GLN A 381 15.17 -26.74 18.11
CA GLN A 381 13.89 -26.12 17.78
C GLN A 381 13.37 -25.45 19.05
N GLU A 382 13.07 -24.16 18.99
CA GLU A 382 12.32 -23.51 20.06
C GLU A 382 10.84 -23.86 19.87
N ILE A 383 10.25 -24.48 20.88
CA ILE A 383 8.84 -24.89 20.87
C ILE A 383 8.17 -24.21 22.05
N LYS A 384 7.11 -23.46 21.75
CA LYS A 384 6.24 -22.84 22.75
C LYS A 384 4.80 -23.25 22.48
N THR A 385 4.06 -23.54 23.54
CA THR A 385 2.63 -23.80 23.44
C THR A 385 1.90 -22.77 24.28
N TYR A 386 0.97 -22.08 23.64
CA TYR A 386 0.20 -21.00 24.21
C TYR A 386 -1.25 -21.47 24.41
N LYS A 387 -1.82 -21.20 25.58
CA LYS A 387 -3.24 -21.45 25.89
C LYS A 387 -3.94 -20.13 26.15
N VAL A 388 -5.26 -20.07 25.95
CA VAL A 388 -6.03 -18.88 26.26
C VAL A 388 -5.94 -18.54 27.74
N LYS A 389 -5.53 -17.30 28.04
CA LYS A 389 -5.58 -16.69 29.36
C LYS A 389 -6.89 -15.93 29.54
N THR A 390 -7.24 -15.06 28.59
CA THR A 390 -8.45 -14.24 28.65
C THR A 390 -8.86 -13.82 27.25
N ILE A 391 -10.15 -13.94 26.94
CA ILE A 391 -10.73 -13.39 25.70
C ILE A 391 -11.23 -11.98 26.02
N THR A 392 -10.71 -10.97 25.33
CA THR A 392 -10.93 -9.55 25.63
C THR A 392 -11.90 -8.88 24.66
N SER A 393 -12.19 -9.51 23.52
CA SER A 393 -13.29 -9.15 22.61
C SER A 393 -13.75 -10.34 21.78
N LYS A 394 -14.77 -10.16 20.92
CA LYS A 394 -15.19 -11.19 19.94
C LYS A 394 -14.11 -11.57 18.94
N TYR A 395 -13.04 -10.77 18.81
CA TYR A 395 -11.95 -11.00 17.86
C TYR A 395 -10.57 -11.09 18.48
N LYS A 396 -10.41 -10.90 19.80
CA LYS A 396 -9.10 -10.78 20.44
C LYS A 396 -9.05 -11.56 21.73
N ALA A 397 -7.94 -12.27 21.92
CA ALA A 397 -7.63 -12.96 23.17
C ALA A 397 -6.15 -12.85 23.52
N ILE A 398 -5.89 -12.81 24.82
CA ILE A 398 -4.57 -12.95 25.39
C ILE A 398 -4.33 -14.43 25.63
N TYR A 399 -3.22 -14.92 25.09
CA TYR A 399 -2.73 -16.25 25.35
C TYR A 399 -1.49 -16.19 26.26
N GLU A 400 -1.29 -17.20 27.09
CA GLU A 400 -0.10 -17.36 27.93
C GLU A 400 0.64 -18.65 27.56
N ASN A 401 1.96 -18.59 27.58
CA ASN A 401 2.80 -19.75 27.40
C ASN A 401 2.60 -20.72 28.57
N ILE A 402 2.38 -21.99 28.27
CA ILE A 402 2.14 -23.04 29.26
C ILE A 402 3.37 -23.23 30.19
N ALA A 403 4.58 -23.02 29.66
CA ALA A 403 5.82 -23.18 30.42
C ALA A 403 6.20 -21.94 31.23
N ASP A 404 5.74 -20.75 30.84
CA ASP A 404 6.02 -19.48 31.50
C ASP A 404 4.81 -18.53 31.34
N SER A 405 3.99 -18.41 32.39
CA SER A 405 2.78 -17.59 32.34
C SER A 405 3.04 -16.07 32.23
N GLY A 406 4.30 -15.63 32.37
CA GLY A 406 4.72 -14.26 32.09
C GLY A 406 4.92 -13.97 30.60
N ASP A 407 5.15 -15.00 29.78
CA ASP A 407 5.26 -14.92 28.32
C ASP A 407 3.85 -14.97 27.73
N THR A 408 3.29 -13.81 27.44
CA THR A 408 1.95 -13.66 26.86
C THR A 408 2.00 -13.11 25.45
N VAL A 409 1.08 -13.56 24.61
CA VAL A 409 0.93 -13.10 23.23
C VAL A 409 -0.52 -12.72 22.96
N ILE A 410 -0.73 -11.78 22.05
CA ILE A 410 -2.06 -11.42 21.58
C ILE A 410 -2.38 -12.27 20.35
N VAL A 411 -3.55 -12.89 20.34
CA VAL A 411 -4.07 -13.60 19.18
C VAL A 411 -5.40 -12.99 18.79
N SER A 412 -5.50 -12.61 17.53
CA SER A 412 -6.68 -11.94 17.01
C SER A 412 -7.18 -12.58 15.73
N LEU A 413 -8.49 -12.61 15.56
CA LEU A 413 -9.16 -13.09 14.35
C LEU A 413 -9.07 -11.98 13.30
N VAL A 414 -8.57 -12.31 12.12
CA VAL A 414 -8.38 -11.37 11.01
C VAL A 414 -8.74 -12.01 9.68
N LYS A 415 -8.84 -11.21 8.63
CA LYS A 415 -8.89 -11.66 7.25
C LYS A 415 -7.62 -11.23 6.52
N VAL A 416 -6.98 -12.18 5.87
CA VAL A 416 -5.84 -11.94 4.96
C VAL A 416 -6.25 -12.40 3.59
N ASN A 417 -6.16 -11.55 2.57
CA ASN A 417 -6.58 -11.86 1.20
C ASN A 417 -8.03 -12.41 1.13
N ASN A 418 -8.95 -11.83 1.92
CA ASN A 418 -10.36 -12.26 2.10
C ASN A 418 -10.56 -13.67 2.71
N LYS A 419 -9.51 -14.32 3.21
CA LYS A 419 -9.57 -15.62 3.88
C LYS A 419 -9.46 -15.46 5.39
N ASP A 420 -10.21 -16.28 6.14
CA ASP A 420 -10.19 -16.28 7.60
C ASP A 420 -8.80 -16.72 8.10
N SER A 421 -8.20 -15.93 8.98
CA SER A 421 -6.87 -16.20 9.54
C SER A 421 -6.72 -15.60 10.94
N ILE A 422 -5.53 -15.69 11.51
CA ILE A 422 -5.17 -15.06 12.77
C ILE A 422 -4.02 -14.07 12.62
N SER A 423 -4.03 -13.04 13.45
CA SER A 423 -2.84 -12.27 13.82
C SER A 423 -2.24 -12.86 15.09
N PHE A 424 -0.95 -13.11 15.09
CA PHE A 424 -0.21 -13.58 16.25
C PHE A 424 0.82 -12.52 16.63
N ASP A 425 0.59 -11.85 17.76
CA ASP A 425 1.40 -10.73 18.26
C ASP A 425 1.61 -9.63 17.21
N GLY A 426 0.51 -9.15 16.64
CA GLY A 426 0.49 -8.15 15.55
C GLY A 426 0.80 -8.70 14.15
N THR A 427 1.40 -9.89 14.05
CA THR A 427 1.77 -10.50 12.75
C THR A 427 0.59 -11.25 12.14
N SER A 428 0.05 -10.73 11.02
CA SER A 428 -0.95 -11.44 10.22
C SER A 428 -0.37 -12.69 9.57
N LEU A 429 -0.99 -13.84 9.79
CA LEU A 429 -0.57 -15.08 9.16
C LEU A 429 -1.30 -15.25 7.82
N ASP A 430 -0.58 -15.38 6.72
CA ASP A 430 -1.18 -15.57 5.39
C ASP A 430 -1.52 -17.06 5.17
N PRO A 431 -2.80 -17.43 4.95
CA PRO A 431 -3.18 -18.80 4.61
C PRO A 431 -2.49 -19.35 3.36
N ASP A 432 -2.13 -18.49 2.42
CA ASP A 432 -1.49 -18.85 1.16
C ASP A 432 0.04 -18.67 1.21
N PHE A 433 0.61 -18.51 2.41
CA PHE A 433 2.03 -18.29 2.59
C PHE A 433 2.88 -19.37 1.91
N LYS A 434 3.80 -18.94 1.05
CA LYS A 434 4.82 -19.78 0.44
C LYS A 434 6.16 -19.51 1.10
N ASP A 435 6.76 -20.55 1.67
CA ASP A 435 8.13 -20.46 2.17
C ASP A 435 9.11 -20.60 1.00
N TYR A 436 9.81 -19.50 0.69
CA TYR A 436 10.93 -19.45 -0.23
C TYR A 436 12.27 -19.69 0.48
N GLU A 437 12.30 -20.18 1.72
CA GLU A 437 13.52 -20.28 2.54
C GLU A 437 14.19 -18.90 2.80
N PRO A 438 15.28 -18.79 3.60
CA PRO A 438 15.91 -17.48 3.85
C PRO A 438 16.42 -16.81 2.58
N ILE A 439 16.47 -15.48 2.58
CA ILE A 439 16.98 -14.69 1.46
C ILE A 439 18.51 -14.81 1.34
N PHE A 440 19.03 -14.57 0.14
CA PHE A 440 20.46 -14.70 -0.17
C PHE A 440 21.39 -14.03 0.84
N THR A 441 21.14 -12.76 1.18
CA THR A 441 22.00 -11.96 2.08
C THR A 441 22.10 -12.58 3.47
N ASP A 442 20.98 -13.11 3.98
CA ASP A 442 20.95 -13.77 5.29
C ASP A 442 21.73 -15.09 5.26
N ARG A 443 21.69 -15.83 4.15
CA ARG A 443 22.46 -17.06 3.97
C ARG A 443 23.95 -16.81 3.92
N VAL A 444 24.40 -15.74 3.27
CA VAL A 444 25.83 -15.42 3.10
C VAL A 444 26.39 -14.49 4.18
N ALA A 445 25.56 -13.96 5.07
CA ALA A 445 25.97 -13.03 6.12
C ALA A 445 27.15 -13.56 6.94
N GLY A 446 28.28 -12.84 6.88
CA GLY A 446 29.54 -13.17 7.53
C GLY A 446 30.21 -14.47 7.05
N ALA A 447 29.76 -15.04 5.93
CA ALA A 447 30.29 -16.27 5.40
C ALA A 447 31.59 -16.04 4.62
N THR A 448 32.46 -17.05 4.64
CA THR A 448 33.64 -17.13 3.79
C THR A 448 33.54 -18.37 2.90
N PHE A 449 33.86 -18.22 1.62
CA PHE A 449 33.96 -19.32 0.66
C PHE A 449 35.36 -19.34 0.08
N PHE A 450 35.97 -20.51 -0.06
CA PHE A 450 37.33 -20.67 -0.56
C PHE A 450 37.47 -21.86 -1.52
N ASN A 451 38.30 -21.70 -2.55
CA ASN A 451 38.72 -22.77 -3.43
C ASN A 451 40.18 -22.57 -3.90
N SER A 452 41.04 -23.50 -3.51
CA SER A 452 42.48 -23.50 -3.86
C SER A 452 42.79 -24.08 -5.23
N THR A 453 41.85 -24.77 -5.89
CA THR A 453 42.12 -25.40 -7.18
C THR A 453 42.21 -24.40 -8.33
N LYS A 454 42.95 -24.78 -9.38
CA LYS A 454 43.01 -24.01 -10.62
C LYS A 454 41.67 -24.08 -11.34
N GLN A 455 41.10 -22.93 -11.68
CA GLN A 455 39.91 -22.85 -12.53
C GLN A 455 40.29 -22.36 -13.93
N ASN A 456 39.70 -22.98 -14.95
CA ASN A 456 39.81 -22.50 -16.32
C ASN A 456 38.58 -22.95 -17.13
N PRO A 457 37.77 -22.01 -17.63
CA PRO A 457 36.91 -22.31 -18.76
C PRO A 457 37.57 -21.95 -20.09
N TYR A 458 38.03 -20.71 -20.34
CA TYR A 458 38.39 -20.33 -21.72
C TYR A 458 39.48 -19.26 -21.94
N LEU A 459 40.02 -18.52 -20.95
CA LEU A 459 40.95 -17.40 -21.24
C LEU A 459 42.10 -17.10 -20.24
N LEU A 460 42.01 -17.38 -18.94
CA LEU A 460 43.07 -17.04 -17.94
C LEU A 460 43.07 -18.04 -16.75
N GLU A 461 44.25 -18.61 -16.41
CA GLU A 461 44.39 -19.50 -15.23
C GLU A 461 44.21 -18.71 -13.92
N THR A 462 43.27 -19.14 -13.08
CA THR A 462 43.02 -18.57 -11.73
C THR A 462 43.12 -19.65 -10.64
N LYS A 463 43.49 -19.28 -9.42
CA LYS A 463 43.51 -20.16 -8.22
C LYS A 463 43.28 -19.35 -6.94
N ASP A 464 43.15 -20.04 -5.81
CA ASP A 464 42.98 -19.44 -4.48
C ASP A 464 41.79 -18.45 -4.43
N VAL A 465 40.67 -18.81 -5.05
CA VAL A 465 39.45 -18.00 -5.11
C VAL A 465 38.82 -17.94 -3.73
N LYS A 466 38.56 -16.73 -3.22
CA LYS A 466 37.98 -16.51 -1.91
C LYS A 466 36.90 -15.42 -1.94
N TYR A 467 35.73 -15.71 -1.39
CA TYR A 467 34.67 -14.74 -1.13
C TYR A 467 34.59 -14.51 0.37
N VAL A 468 34.58 -13.25 0.81
CA VAL A 468 34.40 -12.88 2.22
C VAL A 468 33.25 -11.88 2.31
N PHE A 469 32.10 -12.31 2.83
CA PHE A 469 30.91 -11.47 2.97
C PHE A 469 30.94 -10.64 4.24
N SER A 470 30.36 -9.44 4.18
CA SER A 470 30.10 -8.62 5.36
C SER A 470 29.12 -9.29 6.31
N SER A 471 29.05 -8.82 7.55
CA SER A 471 28.16 -9.34 8.59
C SER A 471 26.67 -9.28 8.23
N ASP A 472 26.29 -8.42 7.28
CA ASP A 472 24.93 -8.27 6.76
C ASP A 472 24.73 -8.88 5.37
N GLY A 473 25.77 -9.50 4.81
CA GLY A 473 25.76 -10.06 3.45
C GLY A 473 25.66 -9.01 2.34
N SER A 474 25.55 -7.71 2.64
CA SER A 474 25.34 -6.66 1.64
C SER A 474 26.56 -6.37 0.76
N THR A 475 27.74 -6.81 1.18
CA THR A 475 28.98 -6.65 0.43
C THR A 475 29.80 -7.92 0.52
N PHE A 476 30.65 -8.16 -0.47
CA PHE A 476 31.71 -9.16 -0.33
C PHE A 476 33.01 -8.73 -0.98
N THR A 477 34.10 -9.24 -0.44
CA THR A 477 35.42 -9.15 -1.05
C THR A 477 35.73 -10.43 -1.79
N LEU A 478 36.00 -10.36 -3.09
CA LEU A 478 36.53 -11.46 -3.90
C LEU A 478 38.04 -11.30 -4.03
N THR A 479 38.79 -12.31 -3.59
CA THR A 479 40.23 -12.42 -3.85
C THR A 479 40.55 -13.67 -4.67
N TYR A 480 41.49 -13.57 -5.59
CA TYR A 480 42.04 -14.73 -6.32
C TYR A 480 43.42 -14.41 -6.88
N LYS A 481 44.18 -15.44 -7.23
CA LYS A 481 45.44 -15.31 -7.95
C LYS A 481 45.22 -15.56 -9.43
N ARG A 482 45.81 -14.70 -10.27
CA ARG A 482 45.79 -14.82 -11.73
C ARG A 482 47.20 -14.97 -12.27
N LYS A 483 47.38 -15.84 -13.25
CA LYS A 483 48.63 -15.92 -14.01
C LYS A 483 48.59 -14.90 -15.14
N ASP A 484 49.52 -13.94 -15.14
CA ASP A 484 49.60 -12.95 -16.22
C ASP A 484 50.42 -13.52 -17.39
N TYR A 485 49.95 -13.32 -18.63
CA TYR A 485 50.60 -13.89 -19.82
C TYR A 485 52.03 -13.38 -20.06
N ALA A 486 52.37 -12.21 -19.51
CA ALA A 486 53.66 -11.57 -19.72
C ALA A 486 54.76 -12.15 -18.82
N TRP A 487 54.44 -12.44 -17.55
CA TRP A 487 55.39 -12.85 -16.52
C TRP A 487 54.79 -14.06 -15.84
N SER A 488 55.50 -15.19 -15.81
CA SER A 488 55.04 -16.49 -15.28
C SER A 488 54.63 -16.52 -13.80
N ASP A 489 54.48 -15.37 -13.16
CA ASP A 489 54.14 -15.16 -11.77
C ASP A 489 52.63 -15.02 -11.54
N TRP A 490 52.21 -15.37 -10.33
CA TRP A 490 50.83 -15.23 -9.88
C TRP A 490 50.64 -13.87 -9.23
N ALA A 491 49.71 -13.07 -9.75
CA ALA A 491 49.33 -11.79 -9.17
C ALA A 491 48.04 -11.95 -8.35
N ASP A 492 48.03 -11.43 -7.12
CA ASP A 492 46.82 -11.32 -6.31
C ASP A 492 45.89 -10.25 -6.89
N ARG A 493 44.60 -10.55 -6.95
CA ARG A 493 43.53 -9.65 -7.36
C ARG A 493 42.49 -9.58 -6.26
N THR A 494 42.00 -8.38 -5.98
CA THR A 494 41.01 -8.10 -4.93
C THR A 494 39.95 -7.16 -5.46
N TYR A 495 38.68 -7.50 -5.25
CA TYR A 495 37.53 -6.72 -5.70
C TYR A 495 36.48 -6.68 -4.59
N ILE A 496 35.79 -5.54 -4.46
CA ILE A 496 34.73 -5.36 -3.46
C ILE A 496 33.43 -5.14 -4.22
N TYR A 497 32.46 -6.00 -3.94
CA TYR A 497 31.16 -6.02 -4.59
C TYR A 497 30.10 -5.57 -3.59
N THR A 498 29.10 -4.83 -4.07
CA THR A 498 27.99 -4.32 -3.26
C THR A 498 26.66 -4.82 -3.80
N LEU A 499 25.74 -5.22 -2.91
CA LEU A 499 24.42 -5.69 -3.28
C LEU A 499 23.69 -4.61 -4.09
N ALA A 500 23.32 -4.94 -5.32
CA ALA A 500 22.59 -4.07 -6.21
C ALA A 500 21.09 -4.33 -6.16
N ARG A 501 20.70 -5.60 -6.13
CA ARG A 501 19.30 -6.04 -5.99
C ARG A 501 19.20 -7.54 -5.73
N PHE A 502 18.03 -7.96 -5.28
CA PHE A 502 17.65 -9.37 -5.22
C PHE A 502 17.24 -9.90 -6.60
N ASP A 503 17.07 -11.22 -6.71
CA ASP A 503 16.44 -11.81 -7.88
C ASP A 503 14.98 -11.36 -7.98
N ASN A 504 14.49 -11.12 -9.19
CA ASN A 504 13.12 -10.68 -9.40
C ASN A 504 12.12 -11.85 -9.42
N ASN A 505 12.59 -13.09 -9.34
CA ASN A 505 11.76 -14.27 -9.09
C ASN A 505 12.01 -14.77 -7.66
N PRO A 506 10.98 -14.79 -6.79
CA PRO A 506 11.11 -15.25 -5.40
C PRO A 506 11.53 -16.74 -5.28
N ASP A 507 11.29 -17.56 -6.32
CA ASP A 507 11.78 -18.94 -6.35
C ASP A 507 13.32 -19.02 -6.48
N ASN A 508 13.99 -17.92 -6.85
CA ASN A 508 15.45 -17.80 -6.96
C ASN A 508 16.07 -17.06 -5.77
N HIS A 509 15.49 -17.18 -4.58
CA HIS A 509 15.97 -16.58 -3.31
C HIS A 509 17.42 -16.93 -2.93
N TYR A 510 18.00 -17.98 -3.52
CA TYR A 510 19.41 -18.39 -3.39
C TYR A 510 20.36 -17.63 -4.33
N ARG A 511 19.88 -16.56 -4.99
CA ARG A 511 20.66 -15.73 -5.90
C ARG A 511 20.42 -14.23 -5.64
N ALA A 512 21.46 -13.43 -5.84
CA ALA A 512 21.37 -11.97 -5.83
C ALA A 512 22.32 -11.34 -6.86
N VAL A 513 22.10 -10.05 -7.16
CA VAL A 513 22.95 -9.27 -8.05
C VAL A 513 23.83 -8.34 -7.23
N TYR A 514 25.13 -8.36 -7.51
CA TYR A 514 26.08 -7.42 -6.94
C TYR A 514 26.72 -6.56 -8.02
N GLU A 515 27.04 -5.32 -7.66
CA GLU A 515 27.69 -4.34 -8.52
C GLU A 515 29.18 -4.19 -8.13
N TYR A 516 30.02 -4.08 -9.15
CA TYR A 516 31.40 -3.61 -9.04
C TYR A 516 31.73 -2.77 -10.27
N ASP A 517 32.21 -1.55 -10.06
CA ASP A 517 32.64 -0.61 -11.11
C ASP A 517 31.59 -0.41 -12.23
N GLY A 518 30.31 -0.30 -11.84
CA GLY A 518 29.18 -0.13 -12.76
C GLY A 518 28.77 -1.39 -13.54
N ALA A 519 29.43 -2.53 -13.30
CA ALA A 519 29.06 -3.83 -13.86
C ALA A 519 28.33 -4.69 -12.82
N TYR A 520 27.35 -5.46 -13.30
CA TYR A 520 26.49 -6.30 -12.47
C TYR A 520 26.85 -7.78 -12.62
N TYR A 521 26.79 -8.50 -11.51
CA TYR A 521 27.20 -9.89 -11.39
C TYR A 521 26.14 -10.67 -10.63
N TRP A 522 25.68 -11.77 -11.23
CA TRP A 522 24.91 -12.75 -10.50
C TRP A 522 25.83 -13.48 -9.54
N VAL A 523 25.38 -13.62 -8.30
CA VAL A 523 26.02 -14.44 -7.28
C VAL A 523 24.98 -15.42 -6.77
N GLU A 524 25.30 -16.70 -6.88
CA GLU A 524 24.36 -17.79 -6.67
C GLU A 524 24.95 -18.80 -5.69
N LEU A 525 24.13 -19.21 -4.72
CA LEU A 525 24.41 -20.34 -3.86
C LEU A 525 23.84 -21.61 -4.49
N SER A 526 24.59 -22.71 -4.36
CA SER A 526 24.01 -24.03 -4.60
C SER A 526 22.86 -24.31 -3.63
N SER A 527 21.97 -25.25 -3.95
CA SER A 527 20.88 -25.67 -3.06
C SER A 527 21.30 -26.20 -1.68
N SER A 528 22.58 -26.56 -1.49
CA SER A 528 23.13 -26.95 -0.18
C SER A 528 23.86 -25.82 0.54
N ASP A 529 23.88 -24.62 -0.05
CA ASP A 529 24.61 -23.42 0.38
C ASP A 529 26.13 -23.63 0.63
N ASN A 530 26.66 -24.78 0.25
CA ASN A 530 28.07 -25.14 0.42
C ASN A 530 28.95 -24.61 -0.70
N THR A 531 28.35 -24.19 -1.80
CA THR A 531 29.08 -23.69 -2.97
C THR A 531 28.49 -22.36 -3.39
N ILE A 532 29.37 -21.42 -3.73
CA ILE A 532 29.02 -20.13 -4.31
C ILE A 532 29.62 -20.01 -5.71
N LYS A 533 28.86 -19.39 -6.61
CA LYS A 533 29.27 -19.11 -7.98
C LYS A 533 28.96 -17.67 -8.32
N SER A 534 29.83 -17.01 -9.08
CA SER A 534 29.52 -15.72 -9.68
C SER A 534 29.69 -15.71 -11.20
N ALA A 535 28.86 -14.90 -11.87
CA ALA A 535 28.88 -14.73 -13.32
C ALA A 535 28.49 -13.32 -13.73
N HIS A 536 29.11 -12.79 -14.79
CA HIS A 536 28.82 -11.46 -15.32
C HIS A 536 27.45 -11.44 -16.00
N THR A 537 26.64 -10.41 -15.74
CA THR A 537 25.36 -10.25 -16.42
C THR A 537 25.57 -9.59 -17.79
N GLY A 538 25.89 -10.38 -18.82
CA GLY A 538 25.76 -9.91 -20.21
C GLY A 538 24.28 -9.70 -20.54
N LEU A 539 23.95 -8.58 -21.19
CA LEU A 539 22.60 -8.23 -21.66
C LEU A 539 22.04 -9.30 -22.63
N THR A 540 21.42 -10.37 -22.11
CA THR A 540 20.33 -11.08 -22.81
C THR A 540 19.54 -11.94 -21.82
N ILE A 541 18.27 -11.59 -21.67
CA ILE A 541 17.23 -12.36 -20.99
C ILE A 541 16.85 -13.53 -21.93
N SER A 542 17.56 -14.65 -21.87
CA SER A 542 17.04 -15.96 -22.32
C SER A 542 18.01 -17.11 -22.04
N GLY A 543 17.66 -17.96 -21.06
CA GLY A 543 18.07 -19.37 -21.03
C GLY A 543 19.52 -19.70 -20.65
N PRO A 544 19.79 -20.99 -20.30
CA PRO A 544 20.93 -21.39 -19.49
C PRO A 544 22.20 -21.50 -20.34
N GLY A 545 23.11 -20.56 -20.10
CA GLY A 545 24.47 -20.55 -20.64
C GLY A 545 25.32 -19.59 -19.83
N ILE A 546 25.38 -19.81 -18.52
CA ILE A 546 26.15 -18.98 -17.61
C ILE A 546 27.60 -19.47 -17.68
N ASP A 547 28.48 -18.73 -18.37
CA ASP A 547 29.92 -18.90 -18.21
C ASP A 547 30.27 -18.59 -16.74
N THR A 548 30.44 -19.64 -15.94
CA THR A 548 30.73 -19.53 -14.51
C THR A 548 32.14 -18.96 -14.37
N LEU A 549 32.30 -17.79 -13.75
CA LEU A 549 33.61 -17.13 -13.66
C LEU A 549 34.45 -17.69 -12.50
N TYR A 550 33.84 -17.93 -11.35
CA TYR A 550 34.53 -18.33 -10.12
C TYR A 550 33.59 -19.18 -9.25
N GLU A 551 34.05 -20.37 -8.84
CA GLU A 551 33.33 -21.27 -7.92
C GLU A 551 34.14 -21.50 -6.63
N ALA A 552 33.51 -21.34 -5.46
CA ALA A 552 34.16 -21.56 -4.17
C ALA A 552 33.28 -22.32 -3.15
N TYR A 553 33.92 -22.99 -2.19
CA TYR A 553 33.24 -23.81 -1.19
C TYR A 553 33.19 -23.10 0.17
N ARG A 554 32.09 -23.22 0.88
CA ARG A 554 31.90 -22.59 2.19
C ARG A 554 32.93 -23.12 3.18
N GLU A 555 33.67 -22.23 3.83
CA GLU A 555 34.46 -22.61 4.99
C GLU A 555 33.47 -22.97 6.11
N THR A 556 33.49 -24.22 6.57
CA THR A 556 32.67 -24.67 7.71
C THR A 556 32.98 -23.78 8.91
N LYS A 557 31.93 -23.23 9.52
CA LYS A 557 32.02 -22.47 10.78
C LYS A 557 32.61 -23.30 11.89
#